data_AF-A0A7W7NRH3-F1
#
_entry.id   AF-A0A7W7NRH3-F1
#
_cell.length_a   1.000
_cell.length_b   1.000
_cell.length_c   1.000
_cell.angle_alpha   90.00
_cell.angle_beta   90.00
_cell.angle_gamma   90.00
#
_symmetry.space_group_name_H-M   'P 1'
#
loop_
_entity.id
_entity.type
_entity.pdbx_description
1 polymer ?
#
loop_
_entity_poly.entity_id
_entity_poly.type
_entity_poly.pdbx_seq_one_letter_code
_entity_poly.pdbx_strand_id
1 'polypeptide(L)'
;MKKEPFWREFFNMQYNNSVSSFVRRVGAAAAFGALIAATPAAFADPSQDGYRLTVSGYVPVVCRANLDNSVAASNGNQVDLGTLHEFCNSANGYQVTVDHSPELAGATLMIDGNAVRLSDAGSTVISGAAQPGIAAHKVSLVTENGQANGTLSIRVTAL
;
A
#
# COMPACT_ATOMS: atom_id res chain seq x y z
N MET A 1 26.11 19.60 -19.76
CA MET A 1 25.63 19.52 -18.36
C MET A 1 24.89 18.20 -18.21
N LYS A 2 25.54 17.20 -17.61
CA LYS A 2 24.98 15.86 -17.36
C LYS A 2 24.11 15.94 -16.10
N LYS A 3 22.82 15.63 -16.22
CA LYS A 3 21.93 15.39 -15.07
C LYS A 3 21.95 13.89 -14.78
N GLU A 4 22.69 13.50 -13.76
CA GLU A 4 22.58 12.16 -13.18
C GLU A 4 21.31 12.10 -12.30
N PRO A 5 20.46 11.06 -12.42
CA PRO A 5 19.28 10.92 -11.59
C PRO A 5 19.64 10.45 -10.16
N PHE A 6 19.28 11.29 -9.19
CA PHE A 6 19.43 11.16 -7.73
C PHE A 6 18.88 9.85 -7.09
N TRP A 7 18.22 8.99 -7.85
CA TRP A 7 17.44 7.87 -7.34
C TRP A 7 18.20 6.54 -7.17
N ARG A 8 19.50 6.47 -7.50
CA ARG A 8 20.25 5.19 -7.44
C ARG A 8 20.81 4.81 -6.07
N GLU A 9 20.74 5.67 -5.05
CA GLU A 9 21.31 5.35 -3.72
C GLU A 9 20.31 4.73 -2.71
N PHE A 10 19.00 4.75 -2.98
CA PHE A 10 18.00 4.32 -2.00
C PHE A 10 17.75 2.79 -1.91
N PHE A 11 18.33 1.97 -2.79
CA PHE A 11 18.05 0.52 -2.83
C PHE A 11 19.09 -0.39 -2.16
N ASN A 12 20.13 0.15 -1.51
CA ASN A 12 21.14 -0.66 -0.80
C ASN A 12 20.94 -0.68 0.72
N MET A 13 19.73 -0.99 1.17
CA MET A 13 19.48 -1.35 2.58
C MET A 13 19.23 -2.86 2.67
N GLN A 14 20.31 -3.64 2.48
CA GLN A 14 20.34 -5.06 2.77
C GLN A 14 20.43 -5.24 4.29
N TYR A 15 19.30 -5.56 4.92
CA TYR A 15 19.17 -5.86 6.34
C TYR A 15 19.93 -7.18 6.65
N ASN A 16 21.18 -7.07 7.05
CA ASN A 16 22.04 -8.22 7.38
C ASN A 16 21.92 -8.55 8.89
N ASN A 17 20.91 -9.32 9.26
CA ASN A 17 20.80 -9.88 10.62
C ASN A 17 21.28 -11.33 10.62
N SER A 18 22.58 -11.55 10.79
CA SER A 18 23.15 -12.85 11.10
C SER A 18 23.70 -12.82 12.53
N VAL A 19 22.85 -13.19 13.49
CA VAL A 19 23.26 -13.39 14.88
C VAL A 19 23.84 -14.80 14.97
N SER A 20 25.17 -14.91 14.79
CA SER A 20 25.88 -16.16 15.02
C SER A 20 26.12 -16.34 16.53
N SER A 21 25.39 -17.27 17.14
CA SER A 21 25.58 -17.68 18.53
C SER A 21 26.84 -18.53 18.64
N PHE A 22 27.98 -17.89 18.94
CA PHE A 22 29.24 -18.57 19.22
C PHE A 22 29.28 -19.03 20.68
N VAL A 23 28.75 -20.22 20.98
CA VAL A 23 28.91 -20.84 22.31
C VAL A 23 30.33 -21.40 22.42
N ARG A 24 31.25 -20.61 23.00
CA ARG A 24 32.57 -21.09 23.42
C ARG A 24 32.45 -21.80 24.76
N ARG A 25 32.79 -23.09 24.74
CA ARG A 25 32.94 -23.96 25.92
C ARG A 25 33.89 -23.30 26.93
N VAL A 26 33.41 -23.10 28.16
CA VAL A 26 34.23 -22.71 29.32
C VAL A 26 35.11 -23.90 29.70
N GLY A 27 36.39 -23.82 29.36
CA GLY A 27 37.42 -24.70 29.91
C GLY A 27 37.84 -24.15 31.27
N ALA A 28 37.50 -24.87 32.33
CA ALA A 28 37.97 -24.59 33.68
C ALA A 28 39.46 -24.96 33.79
N ALA A 29 40.31 -23.97 34.07
CA ALA A 29 41.66 -24.19 34.58
C ALA A 29 41.88 -23.21 35.74
N ALA A 30 42.05 -23.78 36.93
CA ALA A 30 42.38 -23.08 38.16
C ALA A 30 43.89 -22.87 38.27
N ALA A 31 44.35 -21.66 38.63
CA ALA A 31 45.54 -21.43 39.46
C ALA A 31 45.76 -19.93 39.77
N PHE A 32 45.80 -19.63 41.08
CA PHE A 32 46.67 -18.69 41.80
C PHE A 32 47.01 -17.29 41.23
N GLY A 33 46.45 -16.27 41.91
CA GLY A 33 47.23 -15.24 42.59
C GLY A 33 47.97 -14.17 41.77
N ALA A 34 47.29 -13.06 41.47
CA ALA A 34 47.90 -11.73 41.43
C ALA A 34 46.81 -10.66 41.55
N LEU A 35 46.73 -10.00 42.72
CA LEU A 35 45.99 -8.74 42.91
C LEU A 35 46.72 -7.63 42.17
N ILE A 36 46.41 -7.45 40.89
CA ILE A 36 46.76 -6.23 40.16
C ILE A 36 45.63 -5.26 40.41
N ALA A 37 45.87 -4.25 41.24
CA ALA A 37 45.01 -3.08 41.36
C ALA A 37 45.04 -2.32 40.02
N ALA A 38 44.21 -2.76 39.07
CA ALA A 38 43.93 -1.99 37.88
C ALA A 38 43.05 -0.81 38.30
N THR A 39 43.65 0.37 38.41
CA THR A 39 42.92 1.64 38.41
C THR A 39 41.93 1.60 37.24
N PRO A 40 40.62 1.85 37.43
CA PRO A 40 39.74 2.02 36.29
C PRO A 40 40.27 3.20 35.48
N ALA A 41 40.83 2.92 34.31
CA ALA A 41 40.98 3.94 33.29
C ALA A 41 39.55 4.40 32.97
N ALA A 42 39.20 5.61 33.41
CA ALA A 42 37.99 6.25 32.95
C ALA A 42 38.11 6.38 31.43
N PHE A 43 37.43 5.50 30.70
CA PHE A 43 37.18 5.72 29.29
C PHE A 43 36.34 6.99 29.21
N ALA A 44 36.95 8.09 28.79
CA ALA A 44 36.19 9.23 28.30
C ALA A 44 35.36 8.71 27.13
N ASP A 45 34.05 8.67 27.30
CA ASP A 45 33.12 8.30 26.24
C ASP A 45 33.17 9.39 25.15
N PRO A 46 33.70 9.11 23.94
CA PRO A 46 33.80 10.13 22.89
C PRO A 46 32.45 10.44 22.23
N SER A 47 31.32 10.00 22.78
CA SER A 47 30.01 10.11 22.14
C SER A 47 29.13 11.23 22.69
N GLN A 48 29.64 12.47 22.76
CA GLN A 48 28.83 13.64 23.17
C GLN A 48 28.80 14.80 22.15
N ASP A 49 29.17 14.57 20.89
CA ASP A 49 28.94 15.56 19.81
C ASP A 49 28.10 14.94 18.67
N GLY A 50 26.90 14.46 19.04
CA GLY A 50 25.91 13.98 18.08
C GLY A 50 24.90 15.06 17.73
N TYR A 51 24.97 15.66 16.55
CA TYR A 51 23.89 16.51 16.03
C TYR A 51 22.64 15.68 15.79
N ARG A 52 21.55 15.99 16.49
CA ARG A 52 20.25 15.31 16.31
C ARG A 52 19.32 16.14 15.44
N LEU A 53 19.27 15.83 14.15
CA LEU A 53 18.30 16.41 13.22
C LEU A 53 16.93 15.75 13.41
N THR A 54 15.91 16.54 13.75
CA THR A 54 14.51 16.08 13.77
C THR A 54 13.76 16.73 12.61
N VAL A 55 13.23 15.92 11.70
CA VAL A 55 12.39 16.39 10.60
C VAL A 55 10.96 15.95 10.89
N SER A 56 10.01 16.89 10.84
CA SER A 56 8.58 16.64 11.00
C SER A 56 7.81 17.28 9.85
N GLY A 57 6.77 16.62 9.37
CA GLY A 57 5.89 17.15 8.32
C GLY A 57 4.49 16.57 8.45
N TYR A 58 3.51 17.31 7.92
CA TYR A 58 2.12 16.87 7.81
C TYR A 58 1.84 16.39 6.39
N VAL A 59 1.34 15.16 6.25
CA VAL A 59 0.94 14.59 4.95
C VAL A 59 -0.59 14.42 4.97
N PRO A 60 -1.35 15.21 4.18
CA PRO A 60 -2.79 15.01 4.08
C PRO A 60 -3.12 13.67 3.42
N VAL A 61 -4.21 13.06 3.84
CA VAL A 61 -4.76 11.89 3.17
C VAL A 61 -5.38 12.31 1.84
N VAL A 62 -4.93 11.68 0.76
CA VAL A 62 -5.38 11.88 -0.62
C VAL A 62 -5.76 10.52 -1.17
N CYS A 63 -7.03 10.39 -1.57
CA CYS A 63 -7.54 9.19 -2.22
C CYS A 63 -8.26 9.59 -3.51
N ARG A 64 -8.02 8.85 -4.59
CA ARG A 64 -8.55 9.10 -5.93
C ARG A 64 -8.97 7.78 -6.54
N ALA A 65 -10.12 7.81 -7.20
CA ALA A 65 -10.59 6.75 -8.07
C ALA A 65 -11.01 7.41 -9.38
N ASN A 66 -10.42 6.98 -10.49
CA ASN A 66 -10.79 7.47 -11.81
C ASN A 66 -11.06 6.29 -12.74
N LEU A 67 -12.12 6.39 -13.52
CA LEU A 67 -12.38 5.45 -14.59
C LEU A 67 -11.85 6.07 -15.89
N ASP A 68 -10.89 5.40 -16.50
CA ASP A 68 -10.45 5.75 -17.84
C ASP A 68 -11.42 5.10 -18.81
N ASN A 69 -12.50 5.83 -19.11
CA ASN A 69 -13.59 5.37 -19.93
C ASN A 69 -13.12 5.08 -21.36
N SER A 70 -13.05 3.79 -21.70
CA SER A 70 -13.05 3.32 -23.09
C SER A 70 -14.36 2.58 -23.31
N VAL A 71 -15.44 3.32 -23.60
CA VAL A 71 -16.72 2.67 -23.94
C VAL A 71 -16.54 2.00 -25.31
N ALA A 72 -16.12 0.74 -25.29
CA ALA A 72 -16.09 -0.09 -26.48
C ALA A 72 -17.51 -0.56 -26.82
N ALA A 73 -17.75 -0.87 -28.09
CA ALA A 73 -19.02 -1.40 -28.54
C ALA A 73 -19.42 -2.63 -27.70
N SER A 74 -20.68 -2.67 -27.28
CA SER A 74 -21.24 -3.76 -26.46
C SER A 74 -21.07 -5.11 -27.16
N ASN A 75 -20.46 -6.08 -26.46
CA ASN A 75 -20.32 -7.45 -26.96
C ASN A 75 -21.49 -8.28 -26.42
N GLY A 76 -22.69 -8.08 -26.98
CA GLY A 76 -23.91 -8.71 -26.48
C GLY A 76 -24.37 -8.06 -25.18
N ASN A 77 -24.35 -8.80 -24.07
CA ASN A 77 -24.89 -8.36 -22.78
C ASN A 77 -23.86 -7.63 -21.90
N GLN A 78 -22.64 -7.42 -22.40
CA GLN A 78 -21.52 -6.86 -21.64
C GLN A 78 -20.98 -5.60 -22.30
N VAL A 79 -20.94 -4.52 -21.51
CA VAL A 79 -20.40 -3.22 -21.89
C VAL A 79 -19.08 -3.02 -21.18
N ASP A 80 -18.00 -2.82 -21.94
CA ASP A 80 -16.69 -2.46 -21.37
C ASP A 80 -16.73 -1.01 -20.91
N LEU A 81 -16.41 -0.79 -19.62
CA LEU A 81 -16.36 0.55 -19.03
C LEU A 81 -14.93 1.10 -18.98
N GLY A 82 -13.92 0.28 -19.29
CA GLY A 82 -12.51 0.65 -19.29
C GLY A 82 -11.77 0.20 -18.03
N THR A 83 -10.80 1.01 -17.61
CA THR A 83 -9.92 0.69 -16.47
C THR A 83 -10.14 1.66 -15.31
N LEU A 84 -10.47 1.13 -14.15
CA LEU A 84 -10.55 1.88 -12.89
C LEU A 84 -9.16 1.96 -12.27
N HIS A 85 -8.66 3.18 -12.10
CA HIS A 85 -7.41 3.48 -11.40
C HIS A 85 -7.70 3.99 -9.99
N GLU A 86 -7.07 3.36 -9.01
CA GLU A 86 -7.21 3.67 -7.60
C GLU A 86 -5.88 4.14 -7.02
N PHE A 87 -5.95 5.13 -6.15
CA PHE A 87 -4.83 5.58 -5.32
C PHE A 87 -5.36 6.01 -3.97
N CYS A 88 -4.72 5.59 -2.88
CA CYS A 88 -4.98 6.17 -1.57
C CYS A 88 -3.75 6.01 -0.67
N ASN A 89 -3.38 7.08 0.04
CA ASN A 89 -2.27 7.08 0.99
C ASN A 89 -2.72 6.92 2.46
N SER A 90 -3.99 6.58 2.72
CA SER A 90 -4.47 6.37 4.11
C SER A 90 -3.82 5.13 4.71
N ALA A 91 -3.20 5.29 5.89
CA ALA A 91 -2.55 4.21 6.62
C ALA A 91 -3.52 3.08 7.05
N ASN A 92 -4.80 3.42 7.25
CA ASN A 92 -5.83 2.43 7.61
C ASN A 92 -6.49 1.80 6.38
N GLY A 93 -6.08 2.19 5.18
CA GLY A 93 -6.66 1.72 3.93
C GLY A 93 -7.85 2.54 3.44
N TYR A 94 -8.61 1.95 2.52
CA TYR A 94 -9.67 2.61 1.77
C TYR A 94 -10.72 1.64 1.23
N GLN A 95 -11.89 2.19 0.89
CA GLN A 95 -12.93 1.50 0.14
C GLN A 95 -13.31 2.29 -1.12
N VAL A 96 -13.64 1.55 -2.17
CA VAL A 96 -14.21 2.11 -3.39
C VAL A 96 -15.65 1.63 -3.51
N THR A 97 -16.53 2.61 -3.69
CA THR A 97 -17.97 2.43 -3.78
C THR A 97 -18.45 2.98 -5.12
N VAL A 98 -19.35 2.24 -5.74
CA VAL A 98 -20.10 2.69 -6.91
C VAL A 98 -21.47 3.12 -6.46
N ASP A 99 -21.82 4.38 -6.77
CA ASP A 99 -23.17 4.89 -6.70
C ASP A 99 -23.82 4.74 -8.08
N HIS A 100 -25.05 4.24 -8.14
CA HIS A 100 -25.73 3.91 -9.39
C HIS A 100 -27.20 4.32 -9.42
N SER A 101 -27.69 4.63 -10.61
CA SER A 101 -29.11 4.90 -10.83
C SER A 101 -29.97 3.63 -10.61
N PRO A 102 -31.24 3.75 -10.18
CA PRO A 102 -32.13 2.61 -9.96
C PRO A 102 -32.28 1.66 -11.16
N GLU A 103 -32.14 2.17 -12.40
CA GLU A 103 -32.20 1.35 -13.62
C GLU A 103 -31.08 0.30 -13.73
N LEU A 104 -30.01 0.48 -12.94
CA LEU A 104 -28.88 -0.45 -12.85
C LEU A 104 -28.95 -1.35 -11.60
N ALA A 105 -30.01 -1.25 -10.80
CA ALA A 105 -30.22 -2.13 -9.65
C ALA A 105 -30.26 -3.60 -10.11
N GLY A 106 -29.52 -4.46 -9.41
CA GLY A 106 -29.41 -5.88 -9.76
C GLY A 106 -28.51 -6.20 -10.94
N ALA A 107 -28.02 -5.21 -11.71
CA ALA A 107 -26.99 -5.41 -12.74
C ALA A 107 -25.68 -5.90 -12.12
N THR A 108 -24.78 -6.45 -12.94
CA THR A 108 -23.51 -7.01 -12.45
C THR A 108 -22.33 -6.24 -12.99
N LEU A 109 -21.50 -5.68 -12.10
CA LEU A 109 -20.17 -5.20 -12.44
C LEU A 109 -19.18 -6.35 -12.41
N MET A 110 -18.38 -6.47 -13.45
CA MET A 110 -17.26 -7.40 -13.51
C MET A 110 -15.97 -6.61 -13.24
N ILE A 111 -15.31 -6.92 -12.12
CA ILE A 111 -14.05 -6.30 -11.67
C ILE A 111 -12.94 -7.34 -11.76
N ASP A 112 -12.06 -7.20 -12.76
CA ASP A 112 -11.03 -8.21 -13.08
C ASP A 112 -11.60 -9.64 -13.27
N GLY A 113 -12.81 -9.72 -13.81
CA GLY A 113 -13.52 -10.98 -13.99
C GLY A 113 -14.32 -11.46 -12.77
N ASN A 114 -14.27 -10.76 -11.64
CA ASN A 114 -15.10 -11.05 -10.46
C ASN A 114 -16.45 -10.34 -10.56
N ALA A 115 -17.53 -11.09 -10.39
CA ALA A 115 -18.88 -10.56 -10.44
C ALA A 115 -19.26 -9.88 -9.11
N VAL A 116 -19.63 -8.60 -9.19
CA VAL A 116 -20.17 -7.79 -8.11
C VAL A 116 -21.57 -7.33 -8.50
N ARG A 117 -22.59 -7.86 -7.82
CA ARG A 117 -23.98 -7.47 -8.08
C ARG A 117 -24.26 -6.10 -7.46
N LEU A 118 -24.80 -5.19 -8.25
CA LEU A 118 -25.23 -3.87 -7.78
C LEU A 118 -26.45 -4.01 -6.87
N SER A 119 -26.37 -3.36 -5.71
CA SER A 119 -27.43 -3.39 -4.69
C SER A 119 -28.68 -2.64 -5.16
N ASP A 120 -29.82 -2.96 -4.56
CA ASP A 120 -31.05 -2.18 -4.79
C ASP A 120 -31.04 -0.82 -4.07
N ALA A 121 -30.05 -0.58 -3.20
CA ALA A 121 -29.90 0.65 -2.42
C ALA A 121 -29.23 1.80 -3.19
N GLY A 122 -28.77 1.55 -4.43
CA GLY A 122 -28.11 2.57 -5.26
C GLY A 122 -26.64 2.84 -4.91
N SER A 123 -26.04 2.03 -4.02
CA SER A 123 -24.63 2.14 -3.64
C SER A 123 -24.05 0.76 -3.30
N THR A 124 -22.88 0.43 -3.85
CA THR A 124 -22.25 -0.89 -3.72
C THR A 124 -20.73 -0.77 -3.57
N VAL A 125 -20.15 -1.40 -2.54
CA VAL A 125 -18.69 -1.49 -2.41
C VAL A 125 -18.16 -2.50 -3.42
N ILE A 126 -17.19 -2.09 -4.24
CA ILE A 126 -16.66 -2.90 -5.35
C ILE A 126 -15.21 -3.36 -5.13
N SER A 127 -14.44 -2.61 -4.34
CA SER A 127 -13.03 -2.90 -4.04
C SER A 127 -12.58 -2.12 -2.79
N GLY A 128 -11.38 -2.42 -2.33
CA GLY A 128 -10.75 -1.73 -1.21
C GLY A 128 -9.48 -2.43 -0.76
N ALA A 129 -8.71 -1.75 0.08
CA ALA A 129 -7.50 -2.30 0.68
C ALA A 129 -7.41 -1.88 2.15
N ALA A 130 -6.76 -2.70 2.97
CA ALA A 130 -6.52 -2.42 4.38
C ALA A 130 -5.28 -1.54 4.62
N GLN A 131 -4.59 -1.11 3.56
CA GLN A 131 -3.32 -0.38 3.59
C GLN A 131 -3.30 0.67 2.46
N PRO A 132 -2.37 1.65 2.50
CA PRO A 132 -2.10 2.52 1.36
C PRO A 132 -1.82 1.71 0.10
N GLY A 133 -2.33 2.15 -1.04
CA GLY A 133 -2.25 1.35 -2.25
C GLY A 133 -2.48 2.12 -3.54
N ILE A 134 -2.01 1.50 -4.62
CA ILE A 134 -2.32 1.83 -6.00
C ILE A 134 -2.83 0.55 -6.64
N ALA A 135 -3.98 0.62 -7.30
CA ALA A 135 -4.55 -0.51 -8.00
C ALA A 135 -5.13 -0.07 -9.35
N ALA A 136 -5.25 -1.04 -10.26
CA ALA A 136 -5.90 -0.84 -11.55
C ALA A 136 -6.76 -2.07 -11.83
N HIS A 137 -8.02 -1.84 -12.16
CA HIS A 137 -9.01 -2.90 -12.37
C HIS A 137 -9.69 -2.74 -13.72
N LYS A 138 -9.84 -3.83 -14.48
CA LYS A 138 -10.72 -3.84 -15.65
C LYS A 138 -12.17 -3.89 -15.18
N VAL A 139 -12.99 -2.98 -15.68
CA VAL A 139 -14.38 -2.83 -15.28
C VAL A 139 -15.28 -3.01 -16.49
N SER A 140 -16.26 -3.88 -16.37
CA SER A 140 -17.35 -3.99 -17.35
C SER A 140 -18.68 -4.18 -16.65
N LEU A 141 -19.76 -3.79 -17.32
CA LEU A 141 -21.12 -3.93 -16.84
C LEU A 141 -21.85 -4.98 -17.66
N VAL A 142 -22.45 -5.94 -16.96
CA VAL A 142 -23.33 -6.94 -17.55
C VAL A 142 -24.78 -6.53 -17.26
N THR A 143 -25.56 -6.33 -18.32
CA THR A 143 -26.99 -6.01 -18.25
C THR A 143 -27.78 -7.00 -19.11
N GLU A 144 -29.05 -7.23 -18.79
CA GLU A 144 -29.86 -8.23 -19.49
C GLU A 144 -30.03 -7.93 -20.99
N ASN A 145 -29.99 -6.64 -21.37
CA ASN A 145 -30.23 -6.17 -22.73
C ASN A 145 -28.96 -5.66 -23.43
N GLY A 146 -27.79 -5.75 -22.80
CA GLY A 146 -26.54 -5.26 -23.38
C GLY A 146 -26.42 -3.74 -23.53
N GLN A 147 -27.40 -3.01 -22.99
CA GLN A 147 -27.40 -1.56 -22.89
C GLN A 147 -27.21 -1.15 -21.44
N ALA A 148 -26.25 -0.27 -21.21
CA ALA A 148 -26.02 0.38 -19.93
C ALA A 148 -26.83 1.69 -19.89
N ASN A 149 -28.14 1.58 -19.69
CA ASN A 149 -28.98 2.76 -19.49
C ASN A 149 -28.94 3.13 -18.01
N GLY A 150 -28.33 4.28 -17.70
CA GLY A 150 -28.21 4.76 -16.33
C GLY A 150 -26.93 5.54 -16.09
N THR A 151 -26.73 5.91 -14.83
CA THR A 151 -25.53 6.60 -14.36
C THR A 151 -24.78 5.74 -13.35
N LEU A 152 -23.45 5.73 -13.49
CA LEU A 152 -22.51 5.16 -12.53
C LEU A 152 -21.55 6.26 -12.09
N SER A 153 -21.34 6.39 -10.79
CA SER A 153 -20.36 7.30 -10.20
C SER A 153 -19.49 6.53 -9.23
N ILE A 154 -18.19 6.76 -9.26
CA ILE A 154 -17.22 6.06 -8.42
C ILE A 154 -16.75 7.02 -7.33
N ARG A 155 -16.76 6.53 -6.09
CA ARG A 155 -16.27 7.25 -4.92
C ARG A 155 -15.25 6.39 -4.20
N VAL A 156 -14.16 7.02 -3.77
CA VAL A 156 -13.20 6.41 -2.86
C VAL A 156 -13.27 7.11 -1.50
N THR A 157 -13.29 6.31 -0.43
CA THR A 157 -13.36 6.81 0.95
C THR A 157 -12.20 6.21 1.74
N ALA A 158 -11.41 7.06 2.40
CA ALA A 158 -10.39 6.63 3.34
C ALA A 158 -11.03 6.02 4.59
N LEU A 159 -10.40 5.00 5.16
CA LEU A 159 -10.77 4.39 6.43
C LEU A 159 -9.93 4.95 7.59
#